data_AF-A0A6J6KCT9-F1
#
_entry.id   AF-A0A6J6KCT9-F1
#
_cell.length_a   1.000
_cell.length_b   1.000
_cell.length_c   1.000
_cell.angle_alpha   90.00
_cell.angle_beta   90.00
_cell.angle_gamma   90.00
#
_symmetry.space_group_name_H-M   'P 1'
#
loop_
_entity.id
_entity.type
_entity.pdbx_description
1 polymer ?
#
loop_
_entity_poly.entity_id
_entity_poly.type
_entity_poly.pdbx_seq_one_letter_code
_entity_poly.pdbx_strand_id
1 'polypeptide(L)'
;MRCRALLLAFVAGLIPAVATSTPMAHAAPAHTEHLVTSSRPQKQMGLLHIPRIRVTAPIFNGVTNAQFDIGVGQWPGSPKPGANGNIVIGGHRTSAKRPFADIDKLKSGDEMFLYRDGKKYRYVVSKTLIVTRTAVWIINPTSTPTLTLFSCHPKGKTSHRYVIRATFAS
;
A
#
# COMPACT_ATOMS: atom_id res chain seq x y z
N MET A 1 -59.12 7.90 -66.47
CA MET A 1 -59.44 9.30 -66.83
C MET A 1 -59.12 10.19 -65.63
N ARG A 2 -58.28 11.22 -65.84
CA ARG A 2 -58.14 12.51 -65.12
C ARG A 2 -58.24 12.47 -63.58
N CYS A 3 -57.22 12.87 -62.82
CA CYS A 3 -56.97 14.29 -62.62
C CYS A 3 -55.55 14.60 -62.11
N ARG A 4 -55.00 15.70 -62.61
CA ARG A 4 -53.78 16.40 -62.18
C ARG A 4 -54.05 17.22 -60.90
N ALA A 5 -53.02 17.44 -60.09
CA ALA A 5 -52.59 18.73 -59.49
C ALA A 5 -51.83 18.42 -58.17
N LEU A 6 -50.50 18.57 -58.06
CA LEU A 6 -49.65 19.77 -58.04
C LEU A 6 -49.61 20.49 -56.68
N LEU A 7 -48.47 20.30 -56.01
CA LEU A 7 -47.64 21.22 -55.20
C LEU A 7 -48.07 21.79 -53.83
N LEU A 8 -47.02 21.80 -52.98
CA LEU A 8 -46.59 22.79 -51.96
C LEU A 8 -46.93 22.55 -50.48
N ALA A 9 -45.86 22.14 -49.78
CA ALA A 9 -45.28 22.73 -48.56
C ALA A 9 -46.21 23.40 -47.55
N PHE A 10 -46.11 23.02 -46.28
CA PHE A 10 -45.51 23.88 -45.25
C PHE A 10 -45.20 23.06 -43.99
N VAL A 11 -44.05 23.38 -43.40
CA VAL A 11 -43.48 22.77 -42.20
C VAL A 11 -44.12 23.42 -40.96
N ALA A 12 -44.64 22.59 -40.05
CA ALA A 12 -44.82 22.90 -38.63
C ALA A 12 -44.64 21.55 -37.89
N GLY A 13 -43.56 21.28 -37.16
CA GLY A 13 -43.05 22.11 -36.08
C GLY A 13 -43.70 21.69 -34.76
N LEU A 14 -43.60 20.40 -34.38
CA LEU A 14 -43.87 19.95 -33.01
C LEU A 14 -42.56 19.51 -32.38
N ILE A 15 -42.04 20.42 -31.57
CA ILE A 15 -40.87 20.30 -30.72
C ILE A 15 -41.11 19.15 -29.73
N PRO A 16 -40.21 18.15 -29.62
CA PRO A 16 -40.27 17.21 -28.51
C PRO A 16 -39.97 17.97 -27.21
N ALA A 17 -40.83 17.82 -26.21
CA ALA A 17 -40.56 18.28 -24.86
C ALA A 17 -39.27 17.61 -24.35
N VAL A 18 -38.18 18.38 -24.29
CA VAL A 18 -36.94 17.97 -23.66
C VAL A 18 -37.19 17.94 -22.15
N ALA A 19 -37.34 16.73 -21.60
CA ALA A 19 -37.23 16.53 -20.17
C ALA A 19 -35.79 16.83 -19.77
N THR A 20 -35.56 17.98 -19.13
CA THR A 20 -34.28 18.31 -18.50
C THR A 20 -34.12 17.43 -17.27
N SER A 21 -33.51 16.25 -17.43
CA SER A 21 -32.93 15.54 -16.29
C SER A 21 -31.74 16.33 -15.79
N THR A 22 -31.92 17.04 -14.68
CA THR A 22 -30.83 17.66 -13.92
C THR A 22 -29.76 16.62 -13.66
N PRO A 23 -28.48 16.84 -14.03
CA PRO A 23 -27.43 15.98 -13.53
C PRO A 23 -27.31 16.25 -12.03
N MET A 24 -27.71 15.30 -11.20
CA MET A 24 -27.26 15.28 -9.82
C MET A 24 -25.76 15.03 -9.84
N ALA A 25 -24.99 16.11 -9.92
CA ALA A 25 -23.61 16.13 -9.51
C ALA A 25 -23.59 15.73 -8.03
N HIS A 26 -23.40 14.43 -7.78
CA HIS A 26 -22.99 13.94 -6.48
C HIS A 26 -21.58 14.48 -6.27
N ALA A 27 -21.50 15.70 -5.74
CA ALA A 27 -20.25 16.26 -5.24
C ALA A 27 -19.79 15.33 -4.11
N ALA A 28 -18.81 14.48 -4.44
CA ALA A 28 -18.05 13.75 -3.44
C ALA A 28 -17.53 14.78 -2.41
N PRO A 29 -17.64 14.50 -1.10
CA PRO A 29 -17.12 15.44 -0.13
C PRO A 29 -15.62 15.60 -0.41
N ALA A 30 -15.20 16.85 -0.54
CA ALA A 30 -13.78 17.19 -0.52
C ALA A 30 -13.23 16.61 0.78
N HIS A 31 -12.49 15.51 0.68
CA HIS A 31 -11.63 15.06 1.76
C HIS A 31 -10.56 16.12 1.91
N THR A 32 -10.84 17.10 2.77
CA THR A 32 -9.84 18.01 3.31
C THR A 32 -8.71 17.13 3.82
N GLU A 33 -7.60 17.10 3.09
CA GLU A 33 -6.34 16.60 3.57
C GLU A 33 -5.99 17.43 4.80
N HIS A 34 -6.37 16.93 5.97
CA HIS A 34 -5.73 17.35 7.19
C HIS A 34 -4.33 16.75 7.13
N LEU A 35 -3.41 17.48 6.49
CA LEU A 35 -1.98 17.30 6.66
C LEU A 35 -1.66 17.65 8.11
N VAL A 36 -2.03 16.74 9.02
CA VAL A 36 -1.48 16.73 10.36
C VAL A 36 -0.04 16.24 10.18
N THR A 37 0.87 17.17 9.92
CA THR A 37 2.27 16.97 10.32
C THR A 37 2.31 16.97 11.84
N SER A 38 1.79 15.91 12.47
CA SER A 38 1.92 15.73 13.92
C SER A 38 3.37 15.36 14.17
N SER A 39 4.15 16.33 14.61
CA SER A 39 5.49 16.17 15.18
C SER A 39 5.46 15.45 16.54
N ARG A 40 4.52 14.52 16.76
CA ARG A 40 4.54 13.68 17.95
C ARG A 40 5.80 12.81 17.89
N PRO A 41 6.59 12.76 18.98
CA PRO A 41 7.75 11.88 19.06
C PRO A 41 7.35 10.45 18.71
N GLN A 42 8.02 9.86 17.72
CA GLN A 42 7.74 8.50 17.28
C GLN A 42 8.32 7.51 18.30
N LYS A 43 7.45 6.77 19.00
CA LYS A 43 7.89 5.75 19.95
C LYS A 43 8.40 4.53 19.21
N GLN A 44 9.66 4.14 19.45
CA GLN A 44 10.21 2.88 18.96
C GLN A 44 9.50 1.69 19.63
N MET A 45 9.04 0.74 18.83
CA MET A 45 8.31 -0.47 19.26
C MET A 45 9.18 -1.73 19.25
N GLY A 46 10.36 -1.68 18.66
CA GLY A 46 11.22 -2.84 18.50
C GLY A 46 12.36 -2.60 17.52
N LEU A 47 13.00 -3.68 17.11
CA LEU A 47 14.11 -3.69 16.16
C LEU A 47 13.89 -4.78 15.10
N LEU A 48 14.15 -4.44 13.85
CA LEU A 48 14.23 -5.40 12.74
C LEU A 48 15.70 -5.63 12.43
N HIS A 49 16.12 -6.89 12.42
CA HIS A 49 17.45 -7.30 12.01
C HIS A 49 17.39 -8.31 10.86
N ILE A 50 18.13 -8.05 9.78
CA ILE A 50 18.19 -8.91 8.59
C ILE A 50 19.66 -9.07 8.19
N PRO A 51 20.33 -10.16 8.60
CA PRO A 51 21.77 -10.35 8.39
C PRO A 51 22.18 -10.28 6.92
N ARG A 52 21.41 -10.93 6.04
CA ARG A 52 21.69 -11.06 4.60
C ARG A 52 21.94 -9.71 3.90
N ILE A 53 21.20 -8.68 4.32
CA ILE A 53 21.27 -7.34 3.74
C ILE A 53 21.85 -6.31 4.73
N ARG A 54 22.44 -6.78 5.84
CA ARG A 54 23.08 -5.98 6.88
C ARG A 54 22.18 -4.87 7.44
N VAL A 55 20.90 -5.19 7.63
CA VAL A 55 19.92 -4.26 8.20
C VAL A 55 19.79 -4.47 9.69
N THR A 56 19.91 -3.38 10.43
CA THR A 56 19.46 -3.27 11.82
C THR A 56 18.73 -1.94 11.93
N ALA A 57 17.41 -1.96 12.08
CA ALA A 57 16.57 -0.76 12.01
C ALA A 57 15.52 -0.73 13.12
N PRO A 58 15.29 0.44 13.77
CA PRO A 58 14.19 0.60 14.71
C PRO A 58 12.84 0.50 13.99
N ILE A 59 11.87 -0.12 14.67
CA ILE A 59 10.50 -0.27 14.18
C ILE A 59 9.61 0.77 14.87
N PHE A 60 8.86 1.54 14.09
CA PHE A 60 7.89 2.52 14.57
C PHE A 60 6.45 2.14 14.17
N ASN A 61 5.45 2.71 14.84
CA ASN A 61 4.04 2.53 14.46
C ASN A 61 3.67 3.50 13.33
N GLY A 62 3.19 2.98 12.20
CA GLY A 62 2.80 3.80 11.04
C GLY A 62 3.66 3.52 9.80
N VAL A 63 3.12 3.88 8.63
CA VAL A 63 3.72 3.60 7.31
C VAL A 63 3.82 4.87 6.46
N THR A 64 4.18 5.98 7.09
CA THR A 64 4.39 7.28 6.43
C THR A 64 5.88 7.62 6.36
N ASN A 65 6.23 8.68 5.64
CA ASN A 65 7.61 9.19 5.59
C ASN A 65 8.17 9.47 6.99
N ALA A 66 7.33 9.95 7.93
CA ALA A 66 7.76 10.23 9.30
C ALA A 66 8.39 9.01 10.00
N GLN A 67 7.93 7.78 9.71
CA GLN A 67 8.56 6.57 10.23
C GLN A 67 9.70 6.07 9.34
N PHE A 68 9.53 6.11 8.02
CA PHE A 68 10.50 5.54 7.08
C PHE A 68 11.80 6.36 6.98
N ASP A 69 11.76 7.65 7.31
CA ASP A 69 12.95 8.51 7.30
C ASP A 69 13.92 8.21 8.46
N ILE A 70 13.40 7.65 9.57
CA ILE A 70 14.16 7.35 10.79
C ILE A 70 14.32 5.85 11.06
N GLY A 71 13.71 4.97 10.27
CA GLY A 71 13.78 3.52 10.44
C GLY A 71 12.83 2.76 9.52
N VAL A 72 12.15 1.75 10.05
CA VAL A 72 11.07 1.03 9.37
C VAL A 72 9.75 1.24 10.11
N GLY A 73 8.65 1.19 9.36
CA GLY A 73 7.32 1.43 9.90
C GLY A 73 6.45 0.17 9.84
N GLN A 74 5.85 -0.20 10.96
CA GLN A 74 4.87 -1.27 11.03
C GLN A 74 3.47 -0.74 10.67
N TRP A 75 2.75 -1.47 9.83
CA TRP A 75 1.37 -1.16 9.49
C TRP A 75 0.48 -1.19 10.75
N PRO A 76 -0.24 -0.10 11.06
CA PRO A 76 -1.09 -0.03 12.26
C PRO A 76 -2.12 -1.16 12.30
N GLY A 77 -2.30 -1.77 13.47
CA GLY A 77 -3.22 -2.91 13.64
C GLY A 77 -2.66 -4.28 13.23
N SER A 78 -1.45 -4.35 12.69
CA SER A 78 -0.74 -5.62 12.52
C SER A 78 -0.57 -6.34 13.88
N PRO A 79 -0.59 -7.69 13.92
CA PRO A 79 -0.45 -8.46 15.16
C PRO A 79 0.93 -8.30 15.80
N LYS A 80 1.08 -8.83 17.01
CA LYS A 80 2.39 -8.94 17.67
C LYS A 80 3.23 -10.07 17.02
N PRO A 81 4.57 -9.96 17.03
CA PRO A 81 5.45 -11.03 16.57
C PRO A 81 5.10 -12.40 17.17
N GLY A 82 5.05 -13.43 16.32
CA GLY A 82 4.72 -14.80 16.70
C GLY A 82 3.22 -15.11 16.80
N ALA A 83 2.34 -14.11 16.82
CA ALA A 83 0.90 -14.33 16.79
C ALA A 83 0.40 -14.61 15.36
N ASN A 84 -0.71 -15.33 15.23
CA ASN A 84 -1.39 -15.54 13.95
C ASN A 84 -1.73 -14.19 13.30
N GLY A 85 -1.65 -14.17 11.97
CA GLY A 85 -1.84 -12.96 11.18
C GLY A 85 -0.55 -12.49 10.51
N ASN A 86 -0.62 -11.29 9.94
CA ASN A 86 0.40 -10.75 9.06
C ASN A 86 0.96 -9.45 9.63
N ILE A 87 2.21 -9.47 10.08
CA ILE A 87 2.93 -8.28 10.47
C ILE A 87 3.51 -7.64 9.22
N VAL A 88 3.09 -6.42 8.93
CA VAL A 88 3.53 -5.74 7.72
C VAL A 88 4.47 -4.61 8.10
N ILE A 89 5.68 -4.61 7.53
CA ILE A 89 6.70 -3.59 7.79
C ILE A 89 7.16 -2.98 6.46
N GLY A 90 7.03 -1.66 6.36
CA GLY A 90 7.51 -0.86 5.23
C GLY A 90 8.79 -0.11 5.56
N GLY A 91 9.51 0.28 4.52
CA GLY A 91 10.69 1.13 4.65
C GLY A 91 11.15 1.64 3.30
N HIS A 92 11.97 2.70 3.30
CA HIS A 92 12.51 3.27 2.08
C HIS A 92 13.48 2.33 1.37
N ARG A 93 13.43 2.32 0.03
CA ARG A 93 14.43 1.66 -0.81
C ARG A 93 15.56 2.58 -1.26
N THR A 94 15.31 3.87 -1.37
CA THR A 94 16.25 4.80 -2.03
C THR A 94 16.53 6.04 -1.20
N SER A 95 15.50 6.63 -0.60
CA SER A 95 15.56 7.85 0.20
C SER A 95 15.99 7.63 1.65
N ALA A 96 16.47 8.70 2.27
CA ALA A 96 16.82 8.78 3.69
C ALA A 96 17.73 7.61 4.15
N LYS A 97 17.39 6.96 5.27
CA LYS A 97 18.14 5.82 5.82
C LYS A 97 18.08 4.57 4.94
N ARG A 98 17.10 4.49 4.01
CA ARG A 98 16.96 3.44 3.00
C ARG A 98 17.23 2.01 3.51
N PRO A 99 16.61 1.57 4.63
CA PRO A 99 16.90 0.26 5.22
C PRO A 99 16.60 -0.89 4.25
N PHE A 100 15.75 -0.70 3.25
CA PHE A 100 15.41 -1.72 2.26
C PHE A 100 16.10 -1.51 0.91
N ALA A 101 17.22 -0.79 0.86
CA ALA A 101 17.98 -0.56 -0.37
C ALA A 101 18.34 -1.84 -1.12
N ASP A 102 18.61 -2.92 -0.39
CA ASP A 102 19.04 -4.21 -0.94
C ASP A 102 18.01 -5.33 -0.70
N ILE A 103 16.74 -4.98 -0.48
CA ILE A 103 15.66 -5.96 -0.24
C ILE A 103 15.54 -7.02 -1.34
N ASP A 104 15.97 -6.70 -2.56
CA ASP A 104 16.03 -7.61 -3.71
C ASP A 104 17.10 -8.71 -3.60
N LYS A 105 18.03 -8.60 -2.66
CA LYS A 105 19.03 -9.66 -2.37
C LYS A 105 18.51 -10.75 -1.45
N LEU A 106 17.34 -10.55 -0.83
CA LEU A 106 16.68 -11.58 -0.02
C LEU A 106 16.08 -12.67 -0.91
N LYS A 107 16.28 -13.91 -0.50
CA LYS A 107 15.79 -15.12 -1.14
C LYS A 107 15.19 -16.07 -0.10
N SER A 108 14.44 -17.07 -0.59
CA SER A 108 13.88 -18.11 0.28
C SER A 108 14.97 -18.74 1.15
N GLY A 109 14.65 -18.98 2.42
CA GLY A 109 15.58 -19.48 3.44
C GLY A 109 16.38 -18.41 4.20
N ASP A 110 16.45 -17.16 3.71
CA ASP A 110 17.13 -16.10 4.46
C ASP A 110 16.36 -15.78 5.76
N GLU A 111 17.09 -15.56 6.86
CA GLU A 111 16.50 -15.28 8.17
C GLU A 111 16.30 -13.78 8.43
N MET A 112 15.23 -13.49 9.17
CA MET A 112 14.89 -12.16 9.67
C MET A 112 14.48 -12.25 11.13
N PHE A 113 14.86 -11.25 11.92
CA PHE A 113 14.60 -11.24 13.35
C PHE A 113 13.88 -9.96 13.76
N LEU A 114 12.79 -10.12 14.50
CA LEU A 114 12.15 -9.02 15.22
C LEU A 114 12.52 -9.12 16.69
N TYR A 115 12.95 -8.00 17.27
CA TYR A 115 13.15 -7.86 18.71
C TYR A 115 12.08 -6.95 19.27
N ARG A 116 11.29 -7.45 20.23
CA ARG A 116 10.21 -6.71 20.89
C ARG A 116 10.02 -7.26 22.29
N ASP A 117 9.85 -6.36 23.27
CA ASP A 117 9.58 -6.70 24.68
C ASP A 117 10.61 -7.71 25.26
N GLY A 118 11.89 -7.52 24.94
CA GLY A 118 12.98 -8.39 25.38
C GLY A 118 13.06 -9.76 24.69
N LYS A 119 12.17 -10.04 23.73
CA LYS A 119 12.09 -11.33 23.02
C LYS A 119 12.59 -11.21 21.59
N LYS A 120 13.20 -12.29 21.08
CA LYS A 120 13.65 -12.46 19.69
C LYS A 120 12.67 -13.38 18.97
N TYR A 121 12.17 -12.94 17.81
CA TYR A 121 11.25 -13.70 16.96
C TYR A 121 11.91 -13.96 15.61
N ARG A 122 12.10 -15.23 15.26
CA ARG A 122 12.73 -15.65 14.01
C ARG A 122 11.68 -15.86 12.93
N TYR A 123 11.93 -15.30 11.75
CA TYR A 123 11.16 -15.51 10.54
C TYR A 123 12.09 -15.94 9.42
N VAL A 124 11.61 -16.84 8.56
CA VAL A 124 12.37 -17.34 7.40
C VAL A 124 11.65 -16.91 6.14
N VAL A 125 12.38 -16.27 5.22
CA VAL A 125 11.82 -15.84 3.93
C VAL A 125 11.27 -17.06 3.21
N SER A 126 10.01 -16.99 2.79
CA SER A 126 9.34 -18.04 2.04
C SER A 126 9.26 -17.70 0.55
N LYS A 127 8.94 -16.44 0.20
CA LYS A 127 8.89 -15.97 -1.19
C LYS A 127 9.09 -14.47 -1.34
N THR A 128 9.45 -14.08 -2.56
CA THR A 128 9.54 -12.68 -2.99
C THR A 128 8.53 -12.41 -4.10
N LEU A 129 8.00 -11.18 -4.15
CA LEU A 129 7.01 -10.76 -5.14
C LEU A 129 7.33 -9.34 -5.60
N ILE A 130 7.04 -9.04 -6.87
CA ILE A 130 6.91 -7.66 -7.36
C ILE A 130 5.42 -7.46 -7.67
N VAL A 131 4.82 -6.45 -7.05
CA VAL A 131 3.40 -6.15 -7.19
C VAL A 131 3.19 -4.69 -7.56
N THR A 132 2.04 -4.35 -8.14
CA THR A 132 1.70 -2.96 -8.42
C THR A 132 1.58 -2.15 -7.14
N ARG A 133 1.74 -0.82 -7.22
CA ARG A 133 1.62 0.05 -6.04
C ARG A 133 0.24 0.00 -5.35
N THR A 134 -0.79 -0.45 -6.05
CA THR A 134 -2.18 -0.54 -5.59
C THR A 134 -2.52 -1.92 -5.00
N ALA A 135 -1.56 -2.84 -4.93
CA ALA A 135 -1.72 -4.17 -4.37
C ALA A 135 -1.87 -4.16 -2.83
N VAL A 136 -2.96 -3.59 -2.33
CA VAL A 136 -3.23 -3.47 -0.89
C VAL A 136 -3.37 -4.83 -0.19
N TRP A 137 -3.73 -5.88 -0.93
CA TRP A 137 -3.88 -7.25 -0.41
C TRP A 137 -2.63 -7.80 0.29
N ILE A 138 -1.45 -7.20 0.08
CA ILE A 138 -0.22 -7.60 0.79
C ILE A 138 -0.33 -7.44 2.30
N ILE A 139 -1.28 -6.61 2.78
CA ILE A 139 -1.50 -6.38 4.21
C ILE A 139 -2.51 -7.34 4.84
N ASN A 140 -3.22 -8.14 4.03
CA ASN A 140 -4.29 -8.99 4.52
C ASN A 140 -3.78 -9.96 5.61
N PRO A 141 -4.59 -10.24 6.65
CA PRO A 141 -4.28 -11.24 7.65
C PRO A 141 -4.03 -12.61 7.03
N THR A 142 -3.22 -13.42 7.71
CA THR A 142 -2.93 -14.81 7.36
C THR A 142 -3.33 -15.72 8.52
N SER A 143 -3.64 -16.98 8.24
CA SER A 143 -3.98 -17.96 9.28
C SER A 143 -2.80 -18.33 10.18
N THR A 144 -1.58 -18.22 9.65
CA THR A 144 -0.32 -18.48 10.37
C THR A 144 0.49 -17.20 10.60
N PRO A 145 1.41 -17.18 11.59
CA PRO A 145 2.24 -16.02 11.85
C PRO A 145 3.16 -15.71 10.67
N THR A 146 2.92 -14.57 10.02
CA THR A 146 3.60 -14.13 8.80
C THR A 146 4.23 -12.76 9.01
N LEU A 147 5.43 -12.57 8.47
CA LEU A 147 6.07 -11.27 8.32
C LEU A 147 6.09 -10.89 6.83
N THR A 148 5.54 -9.72 6.51
CA THR A 148 5.59 -9.12 5.19
C THR A 148 6.46 -7.87 5.24
N LEU A 149 7.54 -7.82 4.45
CA LEU A 149 8.28 -6.58 4.20
C LEU A 149 7.86 -6.00 2.86
N PHE A 150 7.79 -4.68 2.75
CA PHE A 150 7.58 -4.02 1.46
C PHE A 150 8.42 -2.75 1.29
N SER A 151 8.79 -2.46 0.05
CA SER A 151 9.45 -1.21 -0.33
C SER A 151 9.12 -0.81 -1.77
N CYS A 152 9.40 0.44 -2.15
CA CYS A 152 9.20 0.92 -3.52
C CYS A 152 10.05 0.14 -4.54
N HIS A 153 9.54 -0.05 -5.74
CA HIS A 153 10.26 -0.74 -6.83
C HIS A 153 9.88 -0.15 -8.20
N PRO A 154 10.81 -0.12 -9.18
CA PRO A 154 12.27 -0.31 -9.06
C PRO A 154 12.95 0.83 -8.27
N LYS A 155 14.28 0.76 -8.06
CA LYS A 155 15.02 1.83 -7.35
C LYS A 155 14.76 3.19 -8.02
N GLY A 156 14.52 4.23 -7.22
CA GLY A 156 14.17 5.57 -7.72
C GLY A 156 12.76 5.73 -8.30
N LYS A 157 11.94 4.67 -8.35
CA LYS A 157 10.55 4.71 -8.82
C LYS A 157 9.58 4.14 -7.80
N THR A 158 8.31 4.51 -7.92
CA THR A 158 7.25 4.12 -6.97
C THR A 158 6.11 3.34 -7.64
N SER A 159 6.30 2.88 -8.89
CA SER A 159 5.27 2.21 -9.68
C SER A 159 4.89 0.83 -9.12
N HIS A 160 5.83 0.14 -8.48
CA HIS A 160 5.66 -1.18 -7.91
C HIS A 160 6.12 -1.24 -6.45
N ARG A 161 5.89 -2.38 -5.82
CA ARG A 161 6.46 -2.74 -4.52
C ARG A 161 7.26 -4.03 -4.67
N TYR A 162 8.45 -4.06 -4.06
CA TYR A 162 9.17 -5.30 -3.80
C TYR A 162 8.70 -5.82 -2.45
N VAL A 163 8.20 -7.04 -2.42
CA VAL A 163 7.54 -7.63 -1.25
C VAL A 163 8.24 -8.92 -0.87
N ILE A 164 8.54 -9.07 0.41
CA ILE A 164 9.06 -10.29 1.02
C ILE A 164 7.95 -10.89 1.88
N ARG A 165 7.68 -12.19 1.73
CA ARG A 165 6.88 -12.96 2.68
C ARG A 165 7.81 -13.90 3.44
N ALA A 166 7.58 -14.00 4.74
CA ALA A 166 8.33 -14.88 5.62
C ALA A 166 7.42 -15.51 6.68
N THR A 167 7.71 -16.76 7.01
CA THR A 167 6.97 -17.56 7.99
C THR A 167 7.71 -17.57 9.31
N PHE A 168 6.99 -17.51 10.41
CA PHE A 168 7.57 -17.65 11.74
C PHE A 168 8.23 -19.03 11.90
N ALA A 169 9.40 -19.06 12.54
CA ALA A 169 10.12 -20.27 12.87
C ALA A 169 10.36 -20.27 14.38
N SER A 170 9.68 -21.19 15.08
CA SER A 170 9.85 -21.43 16.53
C SER A 170 11.25 -21.91 16.87
#